data_AF-A0A932JJE0-F1
#
_entry.id   AF-A0A932JJE0-F1
#
_cell.length_a   1.000
_cell.length_b   1.000
_cell.length_c   1.000
_cell.angle_alpha   90.00
_cell.angle_beta   90.00
_cell.angle_gamma   90.00
#
_symmetry.space_group_name_H-M   'P 1'
#
loop_
_entity.id
_entity.type
_entity.pdbx_description
1 polymer ?
#
loop_
_entity_poly.entity_id
_entity_poly.type
_entity_poly.pdbx_seq_one_letter_code
_entity_poly.pdbx_strand_id
1 'polypeptide(L)'
;RGLDLVEVAAAATPPVCKILPYSKYKYEQDKKERESRKKQKAGLLKELRFRPNIGQHDLDVKVRQIEEFIGAHDKVRITVVFRGREMQHRDLGLKLLMSIQERLIETAAVEQAPMPDRNRLVMTLVPKPH
;
A
#
# COMPACT_ATOMS: atom_id res chain seq x y z
N ARG A 1 -31.27 -37.88 1.93
CA ARG A 1 -30.51 -38.09 0.67
C ARG A 1 -29.95 -36.74 0.25
N GLY A 2 -28.63 -36.58 0.13
CA GLY A 2 -27.99 -35.28 -0.15
C GLY A 2 -26.61 -35.10 0.50
N LEU A 3 -25.87 -36.19 0.68
CA LEU A 3 -24.50 -36.19 1.20
C LEU A 3 -23.63 -36.86 0.13
N ASP A 4 -22.49 -36.25 -0.17
CA ASP A 4 -21.56 -36.72 -1.18
C ASP A 4 -20.31 -37.29 -0.49
N LEU A 5 -19.68 -38.30 -1.09
CA LEU A 5 -18.35 -38.77 -0.68
C LEU A 5 -17.32 -37.84 -1.33
N VAL A 6 -16.66 -37.00 -0.53
CA VAL A 6 -15.70 -36.02 -1.01
C VAL A 6 -14.31 -36.41 -0.57
N GLU A 7 -13.40 -36.55 -1.52
CA GLU A 7 -11.98 -36.77 -1.28
C GLU A 7 -11.33 -35.45 -0.84
N VAL A 8 -10.84 -35.38 0.40
CA VAL A 8 -10.35 -34.13 1.01
C VAL A 8 -8.83 -34.07 1.05
N ALA A 9 -8.16 -35.22 0.95
CA ALA A 9 -6.71 -35.33 0.96
C ALA A 9 -6.25 -36.53 0.11
N ALA A 10 -6.00 -36.27 -1.18
CA ALA A 10 -5.50 -37.27 -2.13
C ALA A 10 -4.05 -37.71 -1.87
N ALA A 11 -3.27 -36.88 -1.15
CA ALA A 11 -1.86 -37.15 -0.87
C ALA A 11 -1.62 -38.07 0.35
N ALA A 12 -2.67 -38.49 1.07
CA ALA A 12 -2.55 -39.41 2.21
C ALA A 12 -2.65 -40.88 1.74
N THR A 13 -1.97 -41.80 2.43
CA THR A 13 -2.06 -43.25 2.14
C THR A 13 -2.64 -43.98 3.37
N PRO A 14 -3.87 -44.53 3.29
CA PRO A 14 -4.84 -44.46 2.18
C PRO A 14 -5.51 -43.07 2.04
N PRO A 15 -6.07 -42.72 0.87
CA PRO A 15 -6.76 -41.45 0.64
C PRO A 15 -7.90 -41.23 1.64
N VAL A 16 -8.00 -40.02 2.18
CA VAL A 16 -9.00 -39.70 3.20
C VAL A 16 -10.21 -39.04 2.54
N CYS A 17 -11.30 -39.80 2.47
CA CYS A 17 -12.61 -39.33 2.02
C CYS A 17 -13.49 -38.97 3.23
N LYS A 18 -14.19 -37.83 3.16
CA LYS A 18 -15.20 -37.44 4.15
C LYS A 18 -16.58 -37.40 3.49
N ILE A 19 -17.57 -37.89 4.21
CA ILE A 19 -18.97 -37.80 3.79
C ILE A 19 -19.49 -36.43 4.23
N LEU A 20 -19.75 -35.55 3.27
CA LEU A 20 -20.21 -34.19 3.54
C LEU A 20 -21.09 -33.68 2.38
N PRO A 21 -22.01 -32.74 2.62
CA PRO A 21 -22.76 -32.10 1.55
C PRO A 21 -21.84 -31.16 0.77
N TYR A 22 -21.40 -31.58 -0.43
CA TYR A 22 -20.35 -30.89 -1.18
C TYR A 22 -20.71 -29.44 -1.51
N SER A 23 -21.96 -29.19 -1.90
CA SER A 23 -22.46 -27.85 -2.22
C SER A 23 -22.36 -26.88 -1.04
N LYS A 24 -22.66 -27.36 0.18
CA LYS A 24 -22.57 -26.53 1.40
C LYS A 24 -21.12 -26.25 1.76
N TYR A 25 -20.24 -27.26 1.66
CA TYR A 25 -18.81 -27.11 1.92
C TYR A 25 -18.14 -26.13 0.94
N LYS A 26 -18.45 -26.22 -0.35
CA LYS A 26 -17.95 -25.28 -1.37
C LYS A 26 -18.43 -23.86 -1.10
N TYR A 27 -19.69 -23.68 -0.72
CA TYR A 27 -20.23 -22.37 -0.33
C TYR A 27 -19.50 -21.78 0.90
N GLU A 28 -19.22 -22.60 1.92
CA GLU A 28 -18.50 -22.16 3.12
C GLU A 28 -17.03 -21.80 2.82
N GLN A 29 -16.35 -22.57 1.97
CA GLN A 29 -15.00 -22.26 1.48
C GLN A 29 -14.99 -20.95 0.67
N ASP A 30 -15.89 -20.81 -0.30
CA ASP A 30 -16.01 -19.60 -1.12
C ASP A 30 -16.35 -18.37 -0.26
N LYS A 31 -17.20 -18.54 0.75
CA LYS A 31 -17.52 -17.48 1.73
C LYS A 31 -16.29 -17.09 2.55
N LYS A 32 -15.55 -18.08 3.06
CA LYS A 32 -14.31 -17.87 3.83
C LYS A 32 -13.22 -17.21 3.01
N GLU A 33 -13.03 -17.62 1.75
CA GLU A 33 -12.10 -16.98 0.83
C GLU A 33 -12.51 -15.54 0.51
N ARG A 34 -13.80 -15.28 0.25
CA ARG A 34 -14.30 -13.93 0.01
C ARG A 34 -14.13 -13.03 1.25
N GLU A 35 -14.38 -13.56 2.44
CA GLU A 35 -14.14 -12.84 3.69
C GLU A 35 -12.64 -12.57 3.91
N SER A 36 -11.77 -13.55 3.62
CA SER A 36 -10.32 -13.38 3.70
C SER A 36 -9.80 -12.34 2.70
N ARG A 37 -10.27 -12.37 1.45
CA ARG A 37 -9.91 -11.39 0.41
C ARG A 37 -10.42 -9.99 0.75
N LYS A 38 -11.60 -9.86 1.37
CA LYS A 38 -12.11 -8.57 1.87
C LYS A 38 -11.30 -8.03 3.05
N LYS A 39 -10.83 -8.91 3.94
CA LYS A 39 -9.99 -8.56 5.09
C LYS A 39 -8.57 -8.15 4.66
N GLN A 40 -8.04 -8.78 3.62
CA GLN A 40 -6.81 -8.35 2.94
C GLN A 40 -7.11 -7.14 2.03
N LYS A 41 -7.46 -5.99 2.60
CA LYS A 41 -7.39 -4.74 1.85
C LYS A 41 -5.91 -4.50 1.51
N ALA A 42 -5.51 -4.85 0.29
CA ALA A 42 -4.24 -4.39 -0.25
C ALA A 42 -4.28 -2.85 -0.26
N GLY A 43 -3.38 -2.22 0.49
CA GLY A 43 -3.23 -0.77 0.50
C GLY A 43 -3.02 -0.27 -0.93
N LEU A 44 -3.76 0.77 -1.33
CA LEU A 44 -3.64 1.37 -2.64
C LEU A 44 -2.38 2.24 -2.69
N LEU A 45 -1.77 2.37 -3.87
CA LEU A 45 -0.72 3.35 -4.08
C LEU A 45 -1.35 4.72 -4.39
N LYS A 46 -1.22 5.67 -3.47
CA LYS A 46 -1.61 7.07 -3.65
C LYS A 46 -0.40 7.88 -4.10
N GLU A 47 -0.57 8.74 -5.11
CA GLU A 47 0.51 9.61 -5.58
C GLU A 47 0.20 11.07 -5.24
N LEU A 48 1.15 11.76 -4.60
CA LEU A 48 1.08 13.20 -4.37
C LEU A 48 2.24 13.90 -5.07
N ARG A 49 1.91 14.98 -5.78
CA ARG A 49 2.89 15.78 -6.52
C ARG A 49 3.18 17.10 -5.82
N PHE A 50 4.45 17.43 -5.73
CA PHE A 50 4.97 18.65 -5.12
C PHE A 50 5.73 19.47 -6.15
N ARG A 51 5.80 20.77 -5.88
CA ARG A 51 6.67 21.70 -6.59
C ARG A 51 7.83 22.08 -5.66
N PRO A 52 9.03 22.34 -6.20
CA PRO A 52 10.17 22.72 -5.37
C PRO A 52 9.91 24.01 -4.57
N ASN A 53 9.11 24.94 -5.12
CA ASN A 53 8.78 26.23 -4.49
C ASN A 53 7.39 26.23 -3.83
N ILE A 54 6.97 25.10 -3.23
CA ILE A 54 5.68 25.01 -2.54
C ILE A 54 5.65 25.95 -1.32
N GLY A 55 4.55 26.66 -1.11
CA GLY A 55 4.36 27.49 0.08
C GLY A 55 4.12 26.64 1.34
N GLN A 56 4.38 27.21 2.53
CA GLN A 56 4.24 26.50 3.80
C GLN A 56 2.82 25.98 4.02
N HIS A 57 1.80 26.81 3.78
CA HIS A 57 0.40 26.42 3.95
C HIS A 57 0.01 25.23 3.06
N ASP A 58 0.40 25.27 1.78
CA ASP A 58 0.13 24.18 0.82
C ASP A 58 0.87 22.90 1.21
N LEU A 59 2.10 23.02 1.69
CA LEU A 59 2.87 21.90 2.21
C LEU A 59 2.15 21.24 3.39
N ASP A 60 1.70 22.03 4.36
CA ASP A 60 1.00 21.53 5.56
C ASP A 60 -0.29 20.79 5.19
N VAL A 61 -1.07 21.32 4.24
CA VAL A 61 -2.28 20.65 3.72
C VAL A 61 -1.94 19.30 3.10
N LYS A 62 -0.87 19.22 2.29
CA LYS A 62 -0.47 17.96 1.67
C LYS A 62 0.12 16.96 2.66
N VAL A 63 0.84 17.41 3.69
CA VAL A 63 1.35 16.53 4.74
C VAL A 63 0.19 15.87 5.49
N ARG A 64 -0.85 16.64 5.87
CA ARG A 64 -2.07 16.07 6.48
C ARG A 64 -2.75 15.04 5.58
N GLN A 65 -2.82 15.30 4.28
CA GLN A 65 -3.36 14.35 3.32
C GLN A 65 -2.52 13.05 3.26
N ILE A 66 -1.20 13.14 3.40
CA ILE A 66 -0.32 11.96 3.47
C ILE A 66 -0.60 11.19 4.76
N GLU A 67 -0.75 11.86 5.90
CA GLU A 67 -1.10 11.23 7.19
C GLU A 67 -2.41 10.46 7.10
N GLU A 68 -3.44 11.03 6.47
CA GLU A 68 -4.73 10.37 6.24
C GLU A 68 -4.57 9.09 5.40
N PHE A 69 -3.77 9.13 4.32
CA PHE A 69 -3.52 7.95 3.49
C PHE A 69 -2.73 6.87 4.23
N ILE A 70 -1.69 7.27 4.96
CA ILE A 70 -0.90 6.34 5.78
C ILE A 70 -1.77 5.70 6.87
N GLY A 71 -2.63 6.49 7.53
CA GLY A 71 -3.61 6.00 8.51
C GLY A 71 -4.65 5.05 7.91
N ALA A 72 -4.96 5.19 6.61
CA ALA A 72 -5.82 4.26 5.87
C ALA A 72 -5.09 2.98 5.40
N HIS A 73 -3.84 2.76 5.83
CA HIS A 73 -2.95 1.70 5.37
C HIS A 73 -2.63 1.74 3.86
N ASP A 74 -2.74 2.91 3.22
CA ASP A 74 -2.33 3.10 1.84
C ASP A 74 -0.83 3.38 1.74
N LYS A 75 -0.22 2.97 0.62
CA LYS A 75 1.15 3.36 0.29
C LYS A 75 1.14 4.73 -0.37
N VAL A 76 2.11 5.57 -0.07
CA VAL A 76 2.15 6.94 -0.60
C VAL A 76 3.43 7.20 -1.37
N ARG A 77 3.30 7.48 -2.67
CA ARG A 77 4.38 7.92 -3.55
C ARG A 77 4.37 9.44 -3.65
N ILE A 78 5.42 10.05 -3.11
CA ILE A 78 5.63 11.50 -3.14
C ILE A 78 6.55 11.82 -4.32
N THR A 79 6.14 12.76 -5.16
CA THR A 79 6.86 13.13 -6.38
C THR A 79 7.06 14.64 -6.44
N VAL A 80 8.30 15.12 -6.37
CA VAL A 80 8.65 16.52 -6.64
C VAL A 80 8.92 16.68 -8.14
N VAL A 81 8.18 17.56 -8.81
CA VAL A 81 8.31 17.78 -10.26
C VAL A 81 9.02 19.10 -10.53
N PHE A 82 10.16 19.03 -11.23
CA PHE A 82 10.94 20.17 -11.68
C PHE A 82 10.55 20.57 -13.10
N ARG A 83 10.51 21.88 -13.39
CA ARG A 83 10.29 22.41 -14.75
C ARG A 83 11.51 23.20 -15.24
N GLY A 84 12.00 22.85 -16.42
CA GLY A 84 13.05 23.61 -17.12
C GLY A 84 14.31 23.78 -16.28
N ARG A 85 14.67 25.05 -15.99
CA ARG A 85 15.87 25.42 -15.22
C ARG A 85 15.83 24.97 -13.76
N GLU A 86 14.67 24.61 -13.21
CA GLU A 86 14.52 24.11 -11.84
C GLU A 86 15.25 22.77 -11.60
N MET A 87 15.63 22.05 -12.67
CA MET A 87 16.44 20.83 -12.60
C MET A 87 17.80 21.05 -11.89
N GLN A 88 18.31 22.28 -11.88
CA GLN A 88 19.53 22.63 -11.17
C GLN A 88 19.34 22.67 -9.65
N HIS A 89 18.09 22.81 -9.19
CA HIS A 89 17.73 22.91 -7.77
C HIS A 89 17.20 21.58 -7.20
N ARG A 90 17.85 20.47 -7.56
CA ARG A 90 17.49 19.15 -7.02
C ARG A 90 17.65 19.07 -5.51
N ASP A 91 18.61 19.81 -4.96
CA ASP A 91 18.85 20.00 -3.54
C ASP A 91 17.62 20.55 -2.80
N LEU A 92 16.86 21.48 -3.40
CA LEU A 92 15.62 21.99 -2.81
C LEU A 92 14.55 20.90 -2.72
N GLY A 93 14.38 20.12 -3.79
CA GLY A 93 13.44 18.99 -3.77
C GLY A 93 13.83 17.90 -2.77
N LEU A 94 15.13 17.65 -2.62
CA LEU A 94 15.64 16.67 -1.66
C LEU A 94 15.40 17.14 -0.22
N LYS A 95 15.69 18.41 0.10
CA LYS A 95 15.37 19.03 1.38
C LYS A 95 13.87 18.96 1.69
N LEU A 96 13.02 19.22 0.69
CA LEU A 96 11.57 19.11 0.84
C LEU A 96 11.15 17.69 1.21
N LEU A 97 11.65 16.67 0.50
CA LEU A 97 11.34 15.27 0.81
C LEU A 97 11.84 14.86 2.20
N MET A 98 13.04 15.28 2.60
CA MET A 98 13.56 15.02 3.95
C MET A 98 12.70 15.67 5.02
N SER A 99 12.25 16.92 4.82
CA SER A 99 11.37 17.59 5.78
C SER A 99 10.01 16.89 5.93
N ILE A 100 9.46 16.34 4.84
CA ILE A 100 8.23 15.56 4.87
C ILE A 100 8.46 14.22 5.59
N GLN A 101 9.58 13.55 5.31
CA GLN A 101 9.96 12.31 5.99
C GLN A 101 10.11 12.50 7.50
N GLU A 102 10.77 13.57 7.95
CA GLU A 102 10.95 13.88 9.37
C GLU A 102 9.61 14.10 10.08
N ARG A 103 8.69 14.84 9.46
CA ARG A 103 7.35 15.07 10.01
C ARG A 103 6.52 13.79 10.13
N LEU A 104 6.72 12.83 9.23
CA LEU A 104 5.96 11.59 9.16
C LEU A 104 6.70 10.39 9.78
N ILE A 105 7.81 10.64 10.48
CA ILE A 105 8.67 9.56 10.99
C ILE A 105 7.95 8.66 12.01
N GLU A 106 6.94 9.17 12.70
CA GLU A 106 6.20 8.40 13.70
C GLU A 106 5.17 7.45 13.05
N THR A 107 4.55 7.84 11.94
CA THR A 107 3.43 7.12 11.32
C THR A 107 3.84 6.30 10.09
N ALA A 108 4.90 6.71 9.38
CA ALA A 108 5.34 6.11 8.13
C ALA A 108 6.81 5.66 8.18
N ALA A 109 7.12 4.61 7.40
CA ALA A 109 8.46 4.17 7.11
C ALA A 109 8.79 4.44 5.63
N VAL A 110 10.07 4.67 5.34
CA VAL A 110 10.55 4.84 3.97
C VAL A 110 10.72 3.46 3.34
N GLU A 111 9.91 3.15 2.32
CA GLU A 111 10.08 1.96 1.48
C GLU A 111 11.10 2.21 0.38
N GLN A 112 11.07 3.41 -0.21
CA GLN A 112 12.05 3.84 -1.22
C GLN A 112 12.53 5.24 -0.89
N ALA A 113 13.84 5.37 -0.67
CA ALA A 113 14.50 6.65 -0.44
C ALA A 113 14.33 7.61 -1.63
N PRO A 114 14.52 8.92 -1.45
CA PRO A 114 14.49 9.89 -2.52
C PRO A 114 15.42 9.52 -3.69
N MET A 115 14.84 9.19 -4.85
CA MET A 115 15.57 8.84 -6.06
C MET A 115 15.19 9.75 -7.22
N PRO A 116 16.16 10.22 -8.03
CA PRO A 116 15.86 11.01 -9.21
C PRO A 116 15.22 10.15 -10.30
N ASP A 117 14.11 10.62 -10.85
CA ASP A 117 13.42 10.01 -11.99
C ASP A 117 13.18 11.08 -13.07
N ARG A 118 14.04 11.09 -14.10
CA ARG A 118 14.05 12.09 -15.18
C ARG A 118 14.01 13.54 -14.64
N ASN A 119 12.87 14.21 -14.76
CA ASN A 119 12.62 15.58 -14.31
C ASN A 119 11.91 15.65 -12.96
N ARG A 120 11.99 14.58 -12.17
CA ARG A 120 11.30 14.41 -10.90
C ARG A 120 12.24 13.84 -9.85
N LEU A 121 11.87 14.00 -8.59
CA LEU A 121 12.45 13.28 -7.46
C LEU A 121 11.32 12.54 -6.75
N VAL A 122 11.48 11.25 -6.54
CA VAL A 122 10.40 10.37 -6.06
C VAL A 122 10.84 9.70 -4.76
N MET A 123 9.93 9.61 -3.81
CA MET A 123 10.08 8.87 -2.55
C MET A 123 8.79 8.09 -2.28
N THR A 124 8.91 6.88 -1.74
CA THR A 124 7.75 6.06 -1.40
C THR A 124 7.74 5.77 0.11
N LEU A 125 6.60 6.09 0.72
CA LEU A 125 6.32 5.86 2.13
C LEU A 125 5.29 4.73 2.29
N VAL A 126 5.47 3.94 3.33
CA VAL A 126 4.55 2.88 3.73
C VAL A 126 4.13 3.09 5.18
N PRO A 127 2.91 2.68 5.56
CA PRO A 127 2.48 2.70 6.94
C PRO A 127 3.40 1.81 7.79
N LYS A 128 3.80 2.29 8.98
CA LYS A 128 4.50 1.44 9.93
C LYS A 128 3.54 0.35 10.42
N PRO A 129 3.97 -0.93 10.45
CA PRO A 129 3.23 -1.95 11.18
C PRO A 129 3.27 -1.60 12.67
N HIS A 130 2.09 -1.55 13.30
CA HIS A 130 1.98 -1.51 14.77
C HIS A 130 2.46 -2.82 15.39
#